data_AF-A0A932P0V7-F1
#
_entry.id   AF-A0A932P0V7-F1
#
_cell.length_a   1.000
_cell.length_b   1.000
_cell.length_c   1.000
_cell.angle_alpha   90.00
_cell.angle_beta   90.00
_cell.angle_gamma   90.00
#
_symmetry.space_group_name_H-M   'P 1'
#
loop_
_entity.id
_entity.type
_entity.pdbx_description
1 polymer ?
#
loop_
_entity_poly.entity_id
_entity_poly.type
_entity_poly.pdbx_seq_one_letter_code
_entity_poly.pdbx_strand_id
1 'polypeptide(L)' 'IAEKKPDYLLILAWNFARPIIAKTQWFSDAGGKFIIPIPKVEVV' A
#
# COMPACT_ATOMS: atom_id res chain seq x y z
N ILE A 1 -11.59 0.98 -17.21
CA ILE A 1 -11.47 0.79 -15.74
C ILE A 1 -10.14 1.40 -15.31
N ALA A 2 -10.12 2.71 -15.02
CA ALA A 2 -9.07 3.44 -14.30
C ALA A 2 -9.43 4.95 -14.28
N GLU A 3 -10.58 5.30 -13.74
CA GLU A 3 -10.99 6.73 -13.66
C GLU A 3 -10.76 7.33 -12.27
N LYS A 4 -10.38 6.53 -11.27
CA LYS A 4 -10.10 7.01 -9.91
C LYS A 4 -8.77 6.45 -9.43
N LYS A 5 -7.92 7.35 -8.95
CA LYS A 5 -6.72 6.99 -8.19
C LYS A 5 -7.18 6.30 -6.90
N PRO A 6 -6.63 5.12 -6.55
CA PRO A 6 -7.03 4.42 -5.34
C PRO A 6 -6.50 5.13 -4.09
N ASP A 7 -7.32 5.21 -3.05
CA ASP A 7 -6.91 5.75 -1.74
C ASP A 7 -6.08 4.73 -0.93
N TYR A 8 -6.24 3.44 -1.23
CA TYR A 8 -5.59 2.35 -0.51
C TYR A 8 -4.97 1.30 -1.45
N LEU A 9 -3.81 0.79 -1.08
CA LEU A 9 -3.12 -0.32 -1.75
C LEU A 9 -2.94 -1.49 -0.78
N LEU A 10 -3.57 -2.62 -1.09
CA LEU A 10 -3.45 -3.86 -0.31
C LEU A 10 -2.17 -4.63 -0.67
N ILE A 11 -1.26 -4.77 0.29
CA ILE A 11 -0.02 -5.52 0.14
C ILE A 11 -0.24 -6.98 0.51
N LEU A 12 -0.58 -7.81 -0.48
CA LEU A 12 -0.71 -9.26 -0.30
C LEU A 12 0.65 -9.93 -0.03
N ALA A 13 1.73 -9.40 -0.62
CA ALA A 13 3.10 -9.84 -0.39
C ALA A 13 3.68 -9.24 0.91
N TRP A 14 2.97 -9.45 2.03
CA TRP A 14 3.26 -8.84 3.35
C TRP A 14 4.70 -9.05 3.83
N ASN A 15 5.32 -10.20 3.51
CA ASN A 15 6.73 -10.49 3.79
C ASN A 15 7.70 -9.43 3.22
N PHE A 16 7.28 -8.73 2.18
CA PHE A 16 8.05 -7.70 1.47
C PHE A 16 7.40 -6.32 1.58
N ALA A 17 6.52 -6.08 2.56
CA ALA A 17 5.79 -4.82 2.66
C ALA A 17 6.72 -3.59 2.71
N ARG A 18 7.76 -3.61 3.54
CA ARG A 18 8.74 -2.51 3.65
C ARG A 18 9.43 -2.17 2.33
N PRO A 19 10.09 -3.10 1.62
CA PRO A 19 10.72 -2.78 0.34
C PRO A 19 9.71 -2.45 -0.76
N ILE A 20 8.47 -2.96 -0.71
CA ILE A 20 7.41 -2.55 -1.64
C ILE A 20 7.06 -1.08 -1.40
N ILE A 21 6.72 -0.70 -0.17
CA ILE A 21 6.38 0.68 0.22
C ILE A 21 7.50 1.63 -0.19
N ALA A 22 8.75 1.30 0.13
CA ALA A 22 9.90 2.12 -0.22
C ALA A 22 10.07 2.34 -1.73
N LYS A 23 9.77 1.31 -2.56
CA LYS A 23 9.83 1.42 -4.03
C LYS A 23 8.62 2.14 -4.63
N THR A 24 7.51 2.22 -3.90
CA THR A 24 6.27 2.87 -4.31
C THR A 24 5.95 4.12 -3.48
N GLN A 25 6.98 4.82 -3.00
CA GLN A 25 6.83 6.03 -2.17
C GLN A 25 5.95 7.10 -2.84
N TRP A 26 5.97 7.17 -4.18
CA TRP A 26 5.11 8.05 -4.97
C TRP A 26 3.61 7.89 -4.66
N PHE A 27 3.18 6.70 -4.23
CA PHE A 27 1.78 6.42 -3.92
C PHE A 27 1.35 7.12 -2.63
N SER A 28 2.18 7.03 -1.59
CA SER A 28 1.99 7.78 -0.34
C SER A 28 2.16 9.29 -0.53
N ASP A 29 3.08 9.72 -1.40
CA ASP A 29 3.27 11.14 -1.71
C ASP A 29 2.03 11.73 -2.42
N ALA A 30 1.28 10.89 -3.14
CA ALA A 30 0.00 11.23 -3.74
C ALA A 30 -1.21 11.12 -2.77
N GLY A 31 -0.96 10.84 -1.49
CA GLY A 31 -1.98 10.72 -0.44
C GLY A 31 -2.56 9.31 -0.24
N GLY A 32 -2.04 8.30 -0.94
CA GLY A 32 -2.44 6.91 -0.81
C GLY A 32 -1.92 6.24 0.47
N LYS A 33 -2.62 5.21 0.94
CA LYS A 33 -2.27 4.46 2.15
C LYS A 33 -2.09 2.97 1.87
N PHE A 34 -1.25 2.29 2.62
CA PHE A 34 -1.01 0.86 2.43
C PHE A 34 -1.79 0.04 3.45
N ILE A 35 -2.31 -1.11 3.03
CA ILE A 35 -2.95 -2.09 3.93
C ILE A 35 -2.09 -3.34 3.94
N ILE A 36 -1.66 -3.77 5.12
CA ILE A 36 -0.98 -5.06 5.33
C ILE A 36 -1.99 -5.96 6.05
N PRO A 37 -2.52 -7.01 5.42
CA PRO A 37 -3.70 -7.72 5.95
C PRO A 37 -3.38 -8.70 7.07
N ILE A 38 -2.12 -9.13 7.22
CA ILE A 38 -1.71 -10.20 8.14
C ILE A 38 -0.36 -9.90 8.82
N PRO A 39 -0.11 -10.47 10.01
CA PRO A 39 -1.01 -11.31 10.83
C PRO A 39 -2.12 -10.52 11.55
N LYS A 40 -1.97 -9.19 11.65
CA LYS A 40 -3.03 -8.25 12.04
C LYS A 40 -3.11 -7.20 10.96
N VAL A 41 -4.32 -6.71 10.70
CA VAL A 41 -4.52 -5.64 9.72
C VAL A 41 -3.82 -4.37 10.22
N GLU A 42 -2.89 -3.86 9.41
CA GLU A 42 -2.17 -2.62 9.64
C GLU A 42 -2.42 -1.67 8.46
N VAL A 43 -2.61 -0.39 8.76
CA VAL A 43 -2.72 0.68 7.77
C VAL A 43 -1.53 1.62 7.97
N VAL A 44 -0.70 1.73 6.93
CA VAL A 44 0.53 2.54 6.89
C VAL A 44 0.34 3.76 6.00
#